data_AF-A0A956TIY9-F1
#
_entry.id   AF-A0A956TIY9-F1
#
_cell.length_a   1.000
_cell.length_b   1.000
_cell.length_c   1.000
_cell.angle_alpha   90.00
_cell.angle_beta   90.00
_cell.angle_gamma   90.00
#
_symmetry.space_group_name_H-M   'P 1'
#
loop_
_entity.id
_entity.type
_entity.pdbx_description
1 polymer ?
#
loop_
_entity_poly.entity_id
_entity_poly.type
_entity_poly.pdbx_seq_one_letter_code
_entity_poly.pdbx_strand_id
1 'polypeptide(L)'
;MAMLPVDLRSDTLTTPTAAMRAAMAAAEVGDDVFGEDPTVRALEAKAAALAGQEAGLFVPSGTMGNQLAILSWCQRGDDVLVGEGAHAYLYESGAGAVLAGVQFTVVGRGGHFTPAEVRAAAHTTDAAGHIPPSTLLMVENTHNRGGGKVMGPA
;
A
#
# COMPACT_ATOMS: atom_id res chain seq x y z
N MET A 1 -30.05 26.64 7.62
CA MET A 1 -29.30 25.42 7.29
C MET A 1 -28.25 25.24 8.37
N ALA A 2 -28.18 24.06 8.99
CA ALA A 2 -27.09 23.78 9.93
C ALA A 2 -25.77 23.80 9.16
N MET A 3 -24.78 24.56 9.65
CA MET A 3 -23.43 24.51 9.12
C MET A 3 -22.91 23.09 9.31
N LEU A 4 -22.45 22.45 8.24
CA LEU A 4 -21.72 21.19 8.36
C LEU A 4 -20.47 21.48 9.20
N PRO A 5 -20.19 20.70 10.26
CA PRO A 5 -19.00 20.90 11.07
C PRO A 5 -17.74 20.75 10.20
N VAL A 6 -16.76 21.62 10.41
CA VAL A 6 -15.46 21.52 9.74
C VAL A 6 -14.75 20.29 10.30
N ASP A 7 -14.55 19.28 9.45
CA ASP A 7 -13.97 17.99 9.84
C ASP A 7 -12.53 17.89 9.35
N LEU A 8 -11.57 17.90 10.29
CA LEU A 8 -10.14 17.83 10.02
C LEU A 8 -9.52 16.49 10.47
N ARG A 9 -10.34 15.45 10.66
CA ARG A 9 -9.87 14.14 11.15
C ARG A 9 -9.08 13.37 10.10
N SER A 10 -9.54 13.37 8.84
CA SER A 10 -8.96 12.60 7.74
C SER A 10 -9.58 13.00 6.39
N ASP A 11 -8.84 12.82 5.30
CA ASP A 11 -9.35 12.92 3.93
C ASP A 11 -10.22 11.72 3.52
N THR A 12 -10.14 10.61 4.25
CA THR A 12 -11.00 9.43 4.05
C THR A 12 -12.49 9.67 4.34
N LEU A 13 -12.83 10.81 4.95
CA LEU A 13 -14.22 11.20 5.23
C LEU A 13 -14.91 11.90 4.04
N THR A 14 -14.22 11.99 2.91
CA THR A 14 -14.78 12.51 1.66
C THR A 14 -16.00 11.69 1.22
N THR A 15 -17.01 12.37 0.69
CA THR A 15 -18.23 11.73 0.16
C THR A 15 -18.30 11.87 -1.36
N PRO A 16 -18.89 10.91 -2.09
CA PRO A 16 -19.02 10.99 -3.53
C PRO A 16 -19.74 12.26 -4.00
N THR A 17 -19.14 12.94 -4.98
CA THR A 17 -19.75 14.10 -5.65
C THR A 17 -21.00 13.69 -6.42
N ALA A 18 -21.84 14.66 -6.80
CA ALA A 18 -23.03 14.38 -7.63
C ALA A 18 -22.66 13.70 -8.96
N ALA A 19 -21.57 14.12 -9.60
CA ALA A 19 -21.07 13.51 -10.83
C ALA A 19 -20.62 12.07 -10.61
N MET A 20 -19.91 11.78 -9.51
CA MET A 20 -19.53 10.40 -9.15
C MET A 20 -20.77 9.52 -8.92
N ARG A 21 -21.80 10.05 -8.23
CA ARG A 21 -23.05 9.31 -8.01
C ARG A 21 -23.78 8.99 -9.31
N ALA A 22 -23.84 9.94 -10.24
CA ALA A 22 -24.41 9.71 -11.56
C ALA A 22 -23.61 8.67 -12.36
N ALA A 23 -22.27 8.77 -12.35
CA ALA A 23 -21.40 7.81 -13.03
C ALA A 23 -21.53 6.39 -12.47
N MET A 24 -21.57 6.24 -11.13
CA MET A 24 -21.79 4.93 -10.50
C MET A 24 -23.15 4.33 -10.86
N ALA A 25 -24.21 5.14 -10.88
CA ALA A 25 -25.56 4.67 -11.22
C ALA A 25 -25.70 4.27 -12.71
N ALA A 26 -24.87 4.84 -13.58
CA ALA A 26 -24.89 4.59 -15.02
C ALA A 26 -23.75 3.67 -15.51
N ALA A 27 -22.94 3.11 -14.60
CA ALA A 27 -21.79 2.30 -14.97
C ALA A 27 -22.20 1.03 -15.71
N GLU A 28 -21.48 0.72 -16.80
CA GLU A 28 -21.55 -0.62 -17.41
C GLU A 28 -20.77 -1.58 -16.52
N VAL A 29 -21.42 -2.68 -16.11
CA VAL A 29 -20.86 -3.62 -15.13
C VAL A 29 -20.92 -5.05 -15.68
N GLY A 30 -20.10 -5.92 -15.11
CA GLY A 30 -20.02 -7.34 -15.46
C GLY A 30 -19.51 -8.17 -14.29
N ASP A 31 -19.22 -9.45 -14.55
CA ASP A 31 -18.61 -10.31 -13.54
C ASP A 31 -17.08 -10.15 -13.57
N ASP A 32 -16.54 -9.50 -12.55
CA ASP A 32 -15.10 -9.24 -12.44
C ASP A 32 -14.27 -10.53 -12.23
N VAL A 33 -14.86 -11.60 -11.66
CA VAL A 33 -14.17 -12.88 -11.51
C VAL A 33 -13.84 -13.49 -12.88
N PHE A 34 -14.69 -13.26 -13.87
CA PHE A 34 -14.47 -13.66 -15.25
C PHE A 34 -13.74 -12.59 -16.08
N GLY A 35 -13.41 -11.43 -15.48
CA GLY A 35 -12.79 -10.30 -16.18
C GLY A 35 -13.72 -9.65 -17.21
N GLU A 36 -15.02 -9.64 -16.93
CA GLU A 36 -16.06 -9.15 -17.84
C GLU A 36 -16.63 -7.78 -17.43
N ASP A 37 -16.19 -7.20 -16.30
CA ASP A 37 -16.60 -5.84 -15.92
C ASP A 37 -15.83 -4.78 -16.74
N PRO A 38 -16.48 -4.05 -17.67
CA PRO A 38 -15.79 -3.11 -18.53
C PRO A 38 -15.31 -1.87 -17.77
N THR A 39 -16.01 -1.46 -16.70
CA THR A 39 -15.65 -0.29 -15.91
C THR A 39 -14.41 -0.57 -15.05
N VAL A 40 -14.34 -1.74 -14.42
CA VAL A 40 -13.15 -2.17 -13.65
C VAL A 40 -11.93 -2.27 -14.56
N ARG A 41 -12.05 -2.93 -15.71
CA ARG A 41 -10.94 -3.04 -16.68
C ARG A 41 -10.45 -1.70 -17.18
N ALA A 42 -11.37 -0.76 -17.45
CA ALA A 42 -11.00 0.59 -17.86
C ALA A 42 -10.26 1.34 -16.75
N LEU A 43 -10.68 1.17 -15.47
CA LEU A 43 -10.00 1.74 -14.31
C LEU A 43 -8.58 1.17 -14.17
N GLU A 44 -8.41 -0.14 -14.24
CA GLU A 44 -7.12 -0.83 -14.12
C GLU A 44 -6.16 -0.45 -15.24
N ALA A 45 -6.63 -0.45 -16.49
CA ALA A 45 -5.82 -0.05 -17.64
C ALA A 45 -5.36 1.42 -17.53
N LYS A 46 -6.25 2.31 -17.08
CA LYS A 46 -5.91 3.71 -16.83
C LYS A 46 -4.89 3.86 -15.71
N ALA A 47 -5.07 3.14 -14.60
CA ALA A 47 -4.15 3.16 -13.47
C ALA A 47 -2.75 2.66 -13.86
N ALA A 48 -2.68 1.53 -14.59
CA ALA A 48 -1.44 0.98 -15.12
C ALA A 48 -0.71 1.99 -16.02
N ALA A 49 -1.43 2.61 -16.95
CA ALA A 49 -0.86 3.62 -17.85
C ALA A 49 -0.32 4.85 -17.10
N LEU A 50 -1.05 5.34 -16.08
CA LEU A 50 -0.60 6.47 -15.26
C LEU A 50 0.64 6.14 -14.43
N ALA A 51 0.75 4.90 -13.94
CA ALA A 51 1.89 4.43 -13.15
C ALA A 51 3.06 3.92 -14.00
N GLY A 52 2.94 3.89 -15.33
CA GLY A 52 3.93 3.30 -16.23
C GLY A 52 4.14 1.81 -16.02
N GLN A 53 3.10 1.09 -15.60
CA GLN A 53 3.11 -0.35 -15.34
C GLN A 53 2.39 -1.12 -16.46
N GLU A 54 2.68 -2.42 -16.58
CA GLU A 54 2.04 -3.29 -17.57
C GLU A 54 0.60 -3.67 -17.22
N ALA A 55 0.25 -3.67 -15.94
CA ALA A 55 -1.07 -4.05 -15.43
C ALA A 55 -1.44 -3.26 -14.16
N GLY A 56 -2.74 -3.24 -13.86
CA GLY A 56 -3.30 -2.70 -12.63
C GLY A 56 -4.32 -3.68 -12.06
N LEU A 57 -4.58 -3.61 -10.76
CA LEU A 57 -5.58 -4.43 -10.08
C LEU A 57 -6.41 -3.55 -9.15
N PHE A 58 -7.73 -3.54 -9.33
CA PHE A 58 -8.63 -2.86 -8.41
C PHE A 58 -8.77 -3.69 -7.13
N VAL A 59 -8.69 -3.02 -5.96
CA VAL A 59 -8.88 -3.65 -4.66
C VAL A 59 -9.82 -2.80 -3.79
N PRO A 60 -10.59 -3.41 -2.87
CA PRO A 60 -11.54 -2.68 -2.02
C PRO A 60 -10.90 -1.70 -1.02
N SER A 61 -9.61 -1.84 -0.70
CA SER A 61 -8.92 -0.98 0.27
C SER A 61 -7.41 -0.92 0.05
N GLY A 62 -6.79 0.15 0.56
CA GLY A 62 -5.32 0.28 0.57
C GLY A 62 -4.62 -0.83 1.35
N THR A 63 -5.20 -1.28 2.47
CA THR A 63 -4.70 -2.43 3.23
C THR A 63 -4.64 -3.69 2.36
N MET A 64 -5.70 -4.01 1.60
CA MET A 64 -5.67 -5.17 0.71
C MET A 64 -4.59 -5.04 -0.37
N GLY A 65 -4.40 -3.83 -0.93
CA GLY A 65 -3.34 -3.57 -1.90
C GLY A 65 -1.94 -3.84 -1.34
N ASN A 66 -1.64 -3.32 -0.15
CA ASN A 66 -0.37 -3.56 0.54
C ASN A 66 -0.17 -5.04 0.87
N GLN A 67 -1.21 -5.72 1.37
CA GLN A 67 -1.09 -7.14 1.75
C GLN A 67 -0.94 -8.06 0.53
N LEU A 68 -1.61 -7.76 -0.60
CA LEU A 68 -1.38 -8.49 -1.86
C LEU A 68 0.03 -8.26 -2.40
N ALA A 69 0.58 -7.06 -2.27
CA ALA A 69 1.97 -6.80 -2.62
C ALA A 69 2.92 -7.65 -1.76
N ILE A 70 2.75 -7.65 -0.43
CA ILE A 70 3.57 -8.50 0.47
C ILE A 70 3.44 -9.98 0.10
N LEU A 71 2.23 -10.49 -0.14
CA LEU A 71 1.99 -11.88 -0.53
C LEU A 71 2.60 -12.25 -1.88
N SER A 72 2.74 -11.29 -2.79
CA SER A 72 3.27 -11.50 -4.14
C SER A 72 4.80 -11.44 -4.17
N TRP A 73 5.41 -10.64 -3.30
CA TRP A 73 6.85 -10.39 -3.27
C TRP A 73 7.61 -11.22 -2.22
N CYS A 74 6.92 -11.76 -1.21
CA CYS A 74 7.55 -12.45 -0.09
C CYS A 74 7.12 -13.92 0.02
N GLN A 75 7.98 -14.71 0.65
CA GLN A 75 7.67 -16.04 1.17
C GLN A 75 7.44 -15.99 2.69
N ARG A 76 6.83 -17.05 3.24
CA ARG A 76 6.70 -17.19 4.70
C ARG A 76 8.08 -17.27 5.33
N GLY A 77 8.33 -16.46 6.36
CA GLY A 77 9.62 -16.36 7.02
C GLY A 77 10.53 -15.27 6.46
N ASP A 78 10.11 -14.53 5.43
CA ASP A 78 10.86 -13.38 4.93
C ASP A 78 10.74 -12.16 5.87
N ASP A 79 11.67 -11.22 5.67
CA ASP A 79 11.69 -9.90 6.29
C ASP A 79 11.34 -8.79 5.28
N VAL A 80 10.48 -7.85 5.72
CA VAL A 80 10.06 -6.68 4.96
C VAL A 80 10.62 -5.42 5.62
N LEU A 81 11.43 -4.66 4.88
CA LEU A 81 11.96 -3.38 5.32
C LEU A 81 10.91 -2.29 5.16
N VAL A 82 10.68 -1.49 6.21
CA VAL A 82 9.70 -0.39 6.25
C VAL A 82 10.23 0.83 6.97
N GLY A 83 9.78 2.03 6.60
CA GLY A 83 10.12 3.25 7.33
C GLY A 83 9.49 3.31 8.73
N GLU A 84 10.13 4.01 9.68
CA GLU A 84 9.56 4.26 11.00
C GLU A 84 8.17 4.93 10.88
N GLY A 85 7.13 4.22 11.31
CA GLY A 85 5.77 4.75 11.31
C GLY A 85 4.93 4.36 10.09
N ALA A 86 5.45 3.55 9.16
CA ALA A 86 4.76 3.14 7.95
C ALA A 86 3.43 2.42 8.24
N HIS A 87 2.44 2.67 7.39
CA HIS A 87 1.06 2.20 7.51
C HIS A 87 0.97 0.67 7.44
N ALA A 88 1.66 0.06 6.48
CA ALA A 88 1.71 -1.40 6.30
C ALA A 88 2.19 -2.15 7.55
N TYR A 89 3.01 -1.51 8.38
CA TYR A 89 3.53 -2.06 9.62
C TYR A 89 2.63 -1.75 10.82
N LEU A 90 2.17 -0.49 10.98
CA LEU A 90 1.47 -0.06 12.20
C LEU A 90 -0.06 -0.17 12.16
N TYR A 91 -0.68 0.08 11.01
CA TYR A 91 -2.12 0.36 10.92
C TYR A 91 -2.93 -0.71 10.17
N GLU A 92 -2.29 -1.84 9.86
CA GLU A 92 -2.91 -2.92 9.10
C GLU A 92 -3.17 -4.17 9.96
N SER A 93 -3.39 -3.96 11.27
CA SER A 93 -3.79 -5.01 12.22
C SER A 93 -2.84 -6.21 12.28
N GLY A 94 -1.55 -6.01 11.98
CA GLY A 94 -0.57 -7.10 11.91
C GLY A 94 -0.79 -8.07 10.75
N ALA A 95 -1.53 -7.66 9.70
CA ALA A 95 -1.92 -8.51 8.59
C ALA A 95 -0.72 -9.17 7.88
N GLY A 96 0.43 -8.49 7.77
CA GLY A 96 1.62 -9.10 7.15
C GLY A 96 2.08 -10.37 7.87
N ALA A 97 2.06 -10.37 9.20
CA ALA A 97 2.41 -11.54 10.00
C ALA A 97 1.37 -12.67 9.87
N VAL A 98 0.07 -12.31 9.87
CA VAL A 98 -1.02 -13.30 9.85
C VAL A 98 -1.22 -13.93 8.46
N LEU A 99 -1.20 -13.11 7.41
CA LEU A 99 -1.53 -13.52 6.04
C LEU A 99 -0.31 -14.06 5.30
N ALA A 100 0.82 -13.34 5.38
CA ALA A 100 2.03 -13.67 4.62
C ALA A 100 3.10 -14.37 5.46
N GLY A 101 2.99 -14.36 6.81
CA GLY A 101 3.99 -14.98 7.67
C GLY A 101 5.35 -14.29 7.61
N VAL A 102 5.38 -12.99 7.33
CA VAL A 102 6.60 -12.17 7.30
C VAL A 102 6.84 -11.47 8.62
N GLN A 103 8.08 -11.07 8.86
CA GLN A 103 8.41 -10.08 9.87
C GLN A 103 8.76 -8.73 9.24
N PHE A 104 8.87 -7.69 10.07
CA PHE A 104 9.20 -6.34 9.63
C PHE A 104 10.45 -5.82 10.34
N THR A 105 11.35 -5.23 9.56
CA THR A 105 12.49 -4.47 10.06
C THR A 105 12.28 -2.99 9.77
N VAL A 106 12.29 -2.19 10.83
CA VAL A 106 12.08 -0.74 10.74
C VAL A 106 13.39 -0.04 10.43
N VAL A 107 13.38 0.84 9.43
CA VAL A 107 14.53 1.62 8.98
C VAL A 107 14.30 3.13 9.10
N GLY A 108 15.39 3.85 9.34
CA GLY A 108 15.41 5.31 9.42
C GLY A 108 14.60 5.88 10.57
N ARG A 109 14.18 7.15 10.42
CA ARG A 109 13.46 7.90 11.44
C ARG A 109 12.43 8.86 10.84
N GLY A 110 11.26 8.97 11.47
CA GLY A 110 10.17 9.86 11.07
C GLY A 110 9.60 9.53 9.69
N GLY A 111 9.69 8.27 9.25
CA GLY A 111 9.24 7.80 7.94
C GLY A 111 10.25 7.94 6.81
N HIS A 112 11.40 8.57 7.06
CA HIS A 112 12.44 8.79 6.06
C HIS A 112 13.67 7.93 6.38
N PHE A 113 14.31 7.46 5.32
CA PHE A 113 15.54 6.68 5.39
C PHE A 113 16.38 6.97 4.14
N THR A 114 17.69 6.80 4.29
CA THR A 114 18.67 6.86 3.22
C THR A 114 18.87 5.47 2.61
N PRO A 115 19.35 5.38 1.35
CA PRO A 115 19.76 4.10 0.79
C PRO A 115 20.85 3.38 1.59
N ALA A 116 21.68 4.12 2.33
CA ALA A 116 22.71 3.54 3.20
C ALA A 116 22.09 2.85 4.43
N GLU A 117 21.09 3.46 5.05
CA GLU A 117 20.35 2.85 6.17
C GLU A 117 19.60 1.59 5.73
N VAL A 118 18.97 1.61 4.55
CA VAL A 118 18.33 0.41 3.98
C VAL A 118 19.36 -0.69 3.78
N ARG A 119 20.51 -0.40 3.16
CA ARG A 119 21.57 -1.41 2.94
C ARG A 119 22.16 -1.96 4.24
N ALA A 120 22.23 -1.14 5.29
CA ALA A 120 22.72 -1.57 6.59
C ALA A 120 21.71 -2.46 7.35
N ALA A 121 20.41 -2.25 7.11
CA ALA A 121 19.35 -3.06 7.70
C ALA A 121 19.03 -4.34 6.91
N ALA A 122 19.17 -4.29 5.58
CA ALA A 122 18.96 -5.44 4.71
C ALA A 122 19.95 -6.56 5.03
N HIS A 123 19.45 -7.79 5.11
CA HIS A 123 20.27 -8.93 5.46
C HIS A 123 19.86 -10.18 4.67
N THR A 124 20.84 -11.06 4.43
CA THR A 124 20.61 -12.39 3.87
C THR A 124 20.55 -13.42 4.99
N THR A 125 19.94 -14.57 4.71
CA THR A 125 19.97 -15.70 5.64
C THR A 125 21.41 -16.04 6.04
N ASP A 126 21.64 -16.18 7.34
CA ASP A 126 22.93 -16.59 7.89
C ASP A 126 23.15 -18.10 7.68
N ALA A 127 24.40 -18.56 7.80
CA ALA A 127 24.74 -19.96 7.57
C ALA A 127 23.98 -20.95 8.48
N ALA A 128 23.53 -20.49 9.65
CA ALA A 128 22.78 -21.29 10.60
C ALA A 128 21.25 -21.12 10.50
N GLY A 129 20.75 -20.26 9.61
CA GLY A 129 19.32 -20.11 9.31
C GLY A 129 18.50 -19.43 10.40
N HIS A 130 19.12 -18.67 11.30
CA HIS A 130 18.43 -17.91 12.35
C HIS A 130 17.84 -16.59 11.83
N ILE A 131 18.49 -16.00 10.82
CA ILE A 131 18.13 -14.70 10.28
C ILE A 131 17.31 -14.92 8.99
N PRO A 132 16.10 -14.33 8.87
CA PRO A 132 15.32 -14.39 7.62
C PRO A 132 16.04 -13.62 6.49
N PRO A 133 15.72 -13.84 5.22
CA PRO A 133 16.18 -12.92 4.17
C PRO A 133 15.28 -11.67 4.10
N SER A 134 15.87 -10.48 3.95
CA SER A 134 15.12 -9.27 3.56
C SER A 134 14.80 -9.34 2.06
N THR A 135 13.53 -9.49 1.70
CA THR A 135 13.11 -9.71 0.29
C THR A 135 12.30 -8.57 -0.29
N LEU A 136 11.76 -7.68 0.55
CA LEU A 136 10.96 -6.54 0.13
C LEU A 136 11.33 -5.27 0.91
N LEU A 137 11.41 -4.15 0.20
CA LEU A 137 11.42 -2.80 0.79
C LEU A 137 10.11 -2.10 0.41
N MET A 138 9.32 -1.69 1.40
CA MET A 138 8.12 -0.88 1.18
C MET A 138 8.39 0.58 1.54
N VAL A 139 8.17 1.47 0.58
CA VAL A 139 8.34 2.93 0.73
C VAL A 139 6.97 3.59 0.73
N GLU A 140 6.64 4.34 1.79
CA GLU A 140 5.37 5.08 1.88
C GLU A 140 5.56 6.53 1.42
N ASN A 141 4.78 6.95 0.42
CA ASN A 141 4.78 8.31 -0.09
C ASN A 141 3.34 8.71 -0.48
N THR A 142 2.71 9.71 0.13
CA THR A 142 3.19 10.60 1.22
C THR A 142 3.17 9.92 2.59
N HIS A 143 4.21 10.11 3.41
CA HIS A 143 4.30 9.45 4.72
C HIS A 143 3.34 10.07 5.76
N ASN A 144 2.32 9.31 6.16
CA ASN A 144 1.21 9.77 7.00
C ASN A 144 1.68 10.22 8.39
N ARG A 145 2.34 9.33 9.16
CA ARG A 145 2.86 9.68 10.50
C ARG A 145 3.98 10.72 10.47
N GLY A 146 4.57 10.94 9.30
CA GLY A 146 5.57 12.00 9.05
C GLY A 146 4.94 13.38 8.93
N GLY A 147 3.60 13.48 8.93
CA GLY A 147 2.84 14.70 8.70
C GLY A 147 2.54 14.94 7.22
N GLY A 148 2.28 13.89 6.44
CA GLY A 148 2.03 13.99 5.00
C GLY A 148 3.27 14.39 4.20
N LYS A 149 4.46 14.00 4.67
CA LYS A 149 5.72 14.39 4.03
C LYS A 149 5.97 13.60 2.75
N VAL A 150 6.54 14.26 1.77
CA VAL A 150 6.98 13.65 0.52
C VAL A 150 8.32 12.97 0.74
N MET A 151 8.43 11.71 0.33
CA MET A 151 9.73 11.05 0.19
C MET A 151 10.44 11.65 -1.03
N GLY A 152 11.58 12.30 -0.78
CA GLY A 152 12.40 12.89 -1.85
C GLY A 152 12.93 11.82 -2.80
N PRO A 153 13.21 12.17 -4.07
CA PRO A 153 13.89 11.26 -4.98
C PRO A 153 15.28 10.90 -4.43
N ALA A 154 15.70 9.66 -4.67
CA ALA A 154 17.02 9.12 -4.32
C ALA A 154 18.09 9.51 -5.35
#